data_AF-A0A519GZP0-F1
#
_entry.id   AF-A0A519GZP0-F1
#
_cell.length_a   1.000
_cell.length_b   1.000
_cell.length_c   1.000
_cell.angle_alpha   90.00
_cell.angle_beta   90.00
_cell.angle_gamma   90.00
#
_symmetry.space_group_name_H-M   'P 1'
#
loop_
_entity.id
_entity.type
_entity.pdbx_description
1 polymer ?
#
loop_
_entity_poly.entity_id
_entity_poly.type
_entity_poly.pdbx_seq_one_letter_code
_entity_poly.pdbx_strand_id
1 'polypeptide(L)'
;SNSLDRLLPDLARAREGVTPDLAVVRHVSHTLKSSSASLGAMALSARCADIETMARDGQTQGLSEQLDAMLQDIQQVRTALAALL
;
A
#
# COMPACT_ATOMS: atom_id res chain seq x y z
N SER A 1 3.06 -1.20 14.95
CA SER A 1 2.89 0.14 14.35
C SER A 1 1.43 0.37 14.01
N ASN A 2 0.71 1.13 14.85
CA ASN A 2 -0.76 1.18 14.90
C ASN A 2 -1.45 1.54 13.56
N SER A 3 -0.81 2.34 12.71
CA SER A 3 -1.39 2.76 11.41
C SER A 3 -1.36 1.67 10.34
N LEU A 4 -0.33 0.82 10.30
CA LEU A 4 -0.22 -0.26 9.31
C LEU A 4 -1.28 -1.34 9.54
N ASP A 5 -1.47 -1.75 10.79
CA ASP A 5 -2.42 -2.79 11.18
C ASP A 5 -3.87 -2.38 10.89
N ARG A 6 -4.17 -1.07 10.91
CA ARG A 6 -5.50 -0.53 10.57
C ARG A 6 -5.76 -0.44 9.07
N LEU A 7 -4.74 -0.18 8.25
CA LEU A 7 -4.89 0.06 6.82
C LEU A 7 -4.89 -1.23 5.98
N LEU A 8 -4.29 -2.31 6.50
CA LEU A 8 -4.24 -3.60 5.82
C LEU A 8 -5.62 -4.19 5.48
N PRO A 9 -6.60 -4.21 6.40
CA PRO A 9 -7.95 -4.68 6.09
C PRO A 9 -8.65 -3.86 5.01
N ASP A 10 -8.44 -2.53 5.01
CA ASP A 10 -9.04 -1.63 4.02
C ASP A 10 -8.43 -1.83 2.64
N LEU A 11 -7.12 -2.09 2.57
CA LEU A 11 -6.45 -2.43 1.34
C LEU A 11 -6.92 -3.78 0.77
N ALA A 12 -7.02 -4.81 1.62
CA ALA A 12 -7.52 -6.12 1.22
C ALA A 12 -8.94 -6.02 0.66
N ARG A 13 -9.81 -5.25 1.33
CA ARG A 13 -11.18 -5.00 0.86
C ARG A 13 -11.22 -4.24 -0.47
N ALA A 14 -10.35 -3.23 -0.65
CA ALA A 14 -10.25 -2.50 -1.90
C ALA A 14 -9.80 -3.38 -3.09
N ARG A 15 -9.12 -4.49 -2.81
CA ARG A 15 -8.67 -5.48 -3.81
C ARG A 15 -9.73 -6.55 -4.12
N GLU A 16 -10.52 -6.98 -3.14
CA GLU A 16 -11.48 -8.09 -3.29
C GLU A 16 -12.69 -7.77 -4.18
N GLY A 17 -12.95 -6.50 -4.49
CA GLY A 17 -14.01 -6.08 -5.41
C GLY A 17 -13.70 -6.35 -6.88
N VAL A 18 -14.75 -6.56 -7.70
CA VAL A 18 -14.64 -6.64 -9.19
C VAL A 18 -14.02 -5.37 -9.78
N THR A 19 -14.16 -4.24 -9.09
CA THR A 19 -13.52 -2.97 -9.43
C THR A 19 -12.87 -2.40 -8.17
N PRO A 20 -11.56 -2.07 -8.19
CA PRO A 20 -10.90 -1.48 -7.05
C PRO A 20 -11.50 -0.11 -6.70
N ASP A 21 -11.79 0.14 -5.43
CA ASP A 21 -12.20 1.46 -4.97
C ASP A 21 -10.99 2.41 -4.97
N LEU A 22 -10.88 3.21 -6.03
CA LEU A 22 -9.76 4.13 -6.23
C LEU A 22 -9.63 5.19 -5.12
N ALA A 23 -10.74 5.57 -4.48
CA ALA A 23 -10.69 6.54 -3.37
C ALA A 23 -10.01 5.92 -2.15
N VAL A 24 -10.37 4.67 -1.83
CA VAL A 24 -9.73 3.90 -0.75
C VAL A 24 -8.27 3.62 -1.09
N VAL A 25 -7.98 3.15 -2.30
CA VAL A 25 -6.60 2.87 -2.75
C VAL A 25 -5.72 4.10 -2.63
N ARG A 26 -6.19 5.26 -3.10
CA ARG A 26 -5.47 6.53 -2.97
C ARG A 26 -5.21 6.88 -1.51
N HIS A 27 -6.22 6.77 -0.65
CA HIS A 27 -6.09 7.12 0.77
C HIS A 27 -5.07 6.24 1.50
N VAL A 28 -5.15 4.92 1.28
CA VAL A 28 -4.22 3.96 1.89
C VAL A 28 -2.80 4.21 1.38
N SER A 29 -2.63 4.35 0.07
CA SER A 29 -1.31 4.58 -0.54
C SER A 29 -0.67 5.88 -0.05
N HIS A 30 -1.44 6.96 0.04
CA HIS A 30 -0.98 8.24 0.58
C HIS A 30 -0.45 8.10 2.03
N THR A 31 -1.22 7.43 2.88
CA THR A 31 -0.87 7.27 4.31
C THR A 31 0.35 6.36 4.49
N LEU A 32 0.42 5.28 3.72
CA LEU A 32 1.55 4.35 3.74
C LEU A 32 2.82 4.96 3.17
N LYS A 33 2.74 5.81 2.13
CA LYS A 33 3.90 6.47 1.53
C LYS A 33 4.77 7.19 2.56
N SER A 34 4.14 8.07 3.35
CA SER A 34 4.84 8.85 4.39
C SER A 34 5.29 7.99 5.56
N SER A 35 4.46 7.03 5.99
CA SER A 35 4.82 6.11 7.08
C SER A 35 6.03 5.25 6.72
N SER A 36 6.03 4.68 5.51
CA SER A 36 7.12 3.85 4.99
C SER A 36 8.39 4.66 4.78
N ALA A 37 8.28 5.92 4.33
CA ALA A 37 9.43 6.80 4.21
C ALA A 37 10.12 7.04 5.55
N SER A 38 9.34 7.35 6.59
CA SER A 38 9.85 7.57 7.96
C SER A 38 10.49 6.32 8.57
N LEU A 39 10.06 5.12 8.15
CA LEU A 39 10.61 3.83 8.59
C LEU A 39 11.84 3.38 7.77
N GLY A 40 12.27 4.15 6.76
CA GLY A 40 13.36 3.75 5.86
C GLY A 40 12.96 2.73 4.79
N ALA A 41 11.69 2.35 4.70
CA ALA A 41 11.16 1.43 3.69
C ALA A 41 10.94 2.14 2.34
N MET A 42 12.05 2.55 1.70
CA MET A 42 12.04 3.37 0.49
C MET A 42 11.33 2.71 -0.70
N ALA A 43 11.52 1.39 -0.90
CA ALA A 43 10.86 0.66 -1.98
C ALA A 43 9.33 0.68 -1.84
N LEU A 44 8.83 0.41 -0.61
CA LEU A 44 7.40 0.48 -0.31
C LEU A 44 6.87 1.91 -0.49
N SER A 45 7.62 2.93 -0.04
CA SER A 45 7.23 4.33 -0.22
C SER A 45 7.10 4.73 -1.69
N ALA A 46 8.04 4.31 -2.54
CA ALA A 46 7.99 4.54 -3.99
C ALA A 46 6.77 3.87 -4.63
N ARG A 47 6.51 2.60 -4.31
CA ARG A 47 5.34 1.89 -4.83
C ARG A 47 4.03 2.55 -4.41
N CYS A 48 3.93 3.00 -3.15
CA CYS A 48 2.77 3.76 -2.70
C CYS A 48 2.56 5.03 -3.53
N ALA A 49 3.63 5.73 -3.94
CA ALA A 49 3.51 6.91 -4.80
C ALA A 49 3.00 6.57 -6.21
N ASP A 50 3.42 5.45 -6.77
CA ASP A 50 2.98 4.98 -8.09
C ASP A 50 1.49 4.60 -8.06
N ILE A 51 1.08 3.81 -7.06
CA ILE A 51 -0.32 3.39 -6.88
C ILE A 51 -1.22 4.60 -6.61
N GLU A 52 -0.77 5.55 -5.79
CA GLU A 52 -1.52 6.78 -5.54
C GLU A 52 -1.74 7.58 -6.84
N THR A 53 -0.73 7.61 -7.72
CA THR A 53 -0.83 8.28 -9.03
C THR A 53 -1.80 7.55 -9.95
N MET A 54 -1.69 6.23 -10.07
CA MET A 54 -2.63 5.40 -10.84
C MET A 54 -4.08 5.61 -10.37
N ALA A 55 -4.31 5.64 -9.06
CA ALA A 55 -5.64 5.88 -8.49
C ALA A 55 -6.14 7.31 -8.72
N ARG A 56 -5.26 8.31 -8.70
CA ARG A 56 -5.60 9.71 -9.06
C ARG A 56 -5.99 9.84 -10.53
N ASP A 57 -5.32 9.10 -11.41
CA ASP A 57 -5.54 9.17 -12.86
C ASP A 57 -6.69 8.26 -13.34
N GLY A 58 -7.35 7.53 -12.43
CA GLY A 58 -8.42 6.59 -12.79
C GLY A 58 -7.91 5.30 -13.45
N GLN A 59 -6.60 5.05 -13.40
CA GLN A 59 -5.96 3.91 -14.06
C GLN A 59 -6.18 2.62 -13.27
N THR A 60 -7.06 1.76 -13.77
CA THR A 60 -7.37 0.45 -13.18
C THR A 60 -6.57 -0.69 -13.79
N GLN A 61 -6.08 -0.52 -15.03
CA GLN A 61 -5.23 -1.52 -15.69
C GLN A 61 -3.89 -1.65 -14.94
N GLY A 62 -3.55 -2.89 -14.55
CA GLY A 62 -2.34 -3.19 -13.77
C GLY A 62 -2.42 -2.77 -12.29
N LEU A 63 -3.51 -2.14 -11.85
CA LEU A 63 -3.65 -1.67 -10.46
C LEU A 63 -3.66 -2.85 -9.48
N SER A 64 -4.37 -3.94 -9.81
CA SER A 64 -4.42 -5.13 -8.97
C SER A 64 -3.04 -5.75 -8.75
N GLU A 65 -2.20 -5.84 -9.79
CA GLU A 65 -0.83 -6.35 -9.67
C GLU A 65 0.04 -5.45 -8.77
N GLN A 66 -0.14 -4.14 -8.87
CA GLN A 66 0.56 -3.19 -8.01
C GLN A 66 0.09 -3.28 -6.56
N LEU A 67 -1.20 -3.49 -6.31
CA LEU A 67 -1.75 -3.73 -4.97
C LEU A 67 -1.18 -5.02 -4.37
N ASP A 68 -1.03 -6.08 -5.16
CA ASP A 68 -0.41 -7.35 -4.74
C ASP A 68 1.04 -7.15 -4.34
N ALA A 69 1.80 -6.42 -5.15
CA ALA A 69 3.18 -6.10 -4.87
C ALA A 69 3.30 -5.19 -3.61
N MET A 70 2.36 -4.28 -3.39
CA MET A 70 2.33 -3.47 -2.17
C MET A 70 2.07 -4.31 -0.92
N LEU A 71 1.16 -5.29 -0.99
CA LEU A 71 0.93 -6.24 0.10
C LEU A 71 2.20 -7.04 0.43
N GLN A 72 2.93 -7.48 -0.60
CA GLN A 72 4.21 -8.18 -0.43
C GLN A 72 5.27 -7.29 0.23
N ASP A 73 5.42 -6.05 -0.23
CA ASP A 73 6.36 -5.09 0.35
C ASP A 73 6.04 -4.81 1.82
N ILE A 74 4.76 -4.65 2.18
CA ILE A 74 4.34 -4.49 3.58
C ILE A 74 4.72 -5.71 4.41
N GLN A 75 4.53 -6.92 3.88
CA GLN A 75 4.91 -8.15 4.56
C GLN A 75 6.43 -8.23 4.80
N GLN A 76 7.23 -7.85 3.80
CA GLN A 76 8.70 -7.80 3.93
C GLN A 76 9.15 -6.80 5.02
N VAL A 77 8.57 -5.59 5.02
CA VAL A 77 8.84 -4.57 6.03
C VAL A 77 8.47 -5.08 7.43
N ARG A 78 7.32 -5.74 7.59
CA ARG A 78 6.90 -6.33 8.87
C ARG A 78 7.88 -7.40 9.36
N THR A 79 8.32 -8.29 8.48
CA THR A 79 9.31 -9.32 8.81
C THR A 79 10.64 -8.72 9.23
N ALA A 80 11.13 -7.72 8.49
CA ALA A 80 12.38 -7.02 8.82
C ALA A 80 12.30 -6.30 10.16
N LEU A 81 11.18 -5.61 10.45
CA LEU A 81 10.97 -4.94 11.74
C LEU A 81 10.88 -5.94 12.90
N ALA A 82 10.24 -7.10 12.70
CA ALA A 82 10.15 -8.14 13.72
C ALA A 82 11.51 -8.77 14.05
N ALA A 83 12.46 -8.78 13.11
CA ALA A 83 13.82 -9.30 13.33
C ALA A 83 14.72 -8.34 14.12
N LEU A 84 14.30 -7.08 14.31
CA LEU A 84 15.02 -6.05 15.07
C LEU A 84 14.53 -5.90 16.52
N LEU A 85 13.47 -6.62 16.89
CA LEU A 85 12.84 -6.64 18.22
C LEU A 85 13.22 -7.91 18.98
#